data_AF-A0A0Q6DQ59-F1
#
_entry.id   AF-A0A0Q6DQ59-F1
#
_cell.length_a   1.000
_cell.length_b   1.000
_cell.length_c   1.000
_cell.angle_alpha   90.00
_cell.angle_beta   90.00
_cell.angle_gamma   90.00
#
_symmetry.space_group_name_H-M   'P 1'
#
loop_
_entity.id
_entity.type
_entity.pdbx_description
1 polymer ?
#
loop_
_entity_poly.entity_id
_entity_poly.type
_entity_poly.pdbx_seq_one_letter_code
_entity_poly.pdbx_strand_id
1 'polypeptide(L)'
;MRRQFQALFVGCLLVATPAVGATFGTDVASLSTAYQQETEPSFRLGLQMRLAWTGDYVGPFSSEIDAASLRAIRDFQARHGMSATGIIDEAMLRRLIDVSDRAEHQTGFKMYDEAATGTRVALPTALVADAGPTDVGRVWRSENGTIEIEAVRMTGDGQSIDGLFDVLGSPAATRTVESAVLSTDGFSVSGTENGRPYSMRFGGTDGDVRGYVVSYDRSVESAMRPFVTVAMNLFEPVAPGSELRLVGRESGESNVARRAETVPNVSLLHAGIAPDADSESSGIDSSGSGFVVSKDGWLLTNAHVAKSCRSVLVGTAGKADKVLIDEENDLALVHVDADLGAPLPIAAGVPRLGEDILALGYPLRSILADSLNVTRGNVSSLLGLGNDKRYLQISAPVQPGNSGGPLVDLSGRVVGIVTAKLNAVAIADATGDIPQSINFAIRPDAAIRFLDDNDIAFIKAAERGADKSVADTTEGVQSAIHPVLCLNGE
;
A
#
# COMPACT_ATOMS: atom_id res chain seq x y z
N MET A 1 25.43 -17.25 -2.86
CA MET A 1 24.50 -18.16 -3.60
C MET A 1 24.45 -17.85 -5.11
N ARG A 2 25.58 -17.51 -5.75
CA ARG A 2 25.64 -16.97 -7.14
C ARG A 2 25.77 -18.03 -8.25
N ARG A 3 25.48 -19.30 -7.97
CA ARG A 3 25.72 -20.42 -8.92
C ARG A 3 24.52 -21.33 -9.20
N GLN A 4 23.34 -21.10 -8.62
CA GLN A 4 22.20 -22.01 -8.83
C GLN A 4 21.22 -21.60 -9.95
N PHE A 5 21.32 -20.39 -10.51
CA PHE A 5 20.46 -19.99 -11.65
C PHE A 5 21.09 -20.23 -13.04
N GLN A 6 22.37 -20.60 -13.12
CA GLN A 6 23.03 -20.96 -14.38
C GLN A 6 23.07 -22.47 -14.67
N ALA A 7 22.54 -23.32 -13.78
CA ALA A 7 22.74 -24.77 -13.83
C ALA A 7 21.50 -25.60 -14.22
N LEU A 8 20.49 -25.00 -14.86
CA LEU A 8 19.28 -25.74 -15.28
C LEU A 8 19.26 -26.14 -16.77
N PHE A 9 20.30 -25.85 -17.55
CA PHE A 9 20.33 -26.23 -18.98
C PHE A 9 21.73 -26.57 -19.52
N VAL A 10 22.44 -27.53 -18.89
CA VAL A 10 23.48 -28.29 -19.59
C VAL A 10 23.39 -29.75 -19.17
N GLY A 11 22.84 -30.59 -20.06
CA GLY A 11 22.97 -32.03 -19.96
C GLY A 11 21.66 -32.80 -19.81
N CYS A 12 20.91 -32.92 -20.91
CA CYS A 12 20.33 -34.20 -21.30
C CYS A 12 19.85 -34.11 -22.75
N LEU A 13 20.78 -34.31 -23.68
CA LEU A 13 20.47 -34.70 -25.04
C LEU A 13 20.04 -36.17 -24.97
N LEU A 14 18.78 -36.44 -24.68
CA LEU A 14 18.17 -37.76 -24.86
C LEU A 14 17.21 -37.66 -26.03
N VAL A 15 17.68 -38.19 -27.16
CA VAL A 15 16.92 -38.36 -28.38
C VAL A 15 15.71 -39.24 -28.06
N ALA A 16 14.53 -38.63 -27.98
CA ALA A 16 13.26 -39.33 -28.09
C ALA A 16 12.65 -38.95 -29.44
N THR A 17 12.80 -39.85 -30.41
CA THR A 17 12.01 -39.82 -31.65
C THR A 17 10.52 -40.00 -31.29
N PRO A 18 9.60 -39.14 -31.73
CA PRO A 18 8.18 -39.43 -31.59
C PRO A 18 7.81 -40.52 -32.60
N ALA A 19 7.47 -41.70 -32.10
CA ALA A 19 6.75 -42.69 -32.89
C ALA A 19 5.32 -42.18 -33.15
N VAL A 20 4.97 -42.17 -34.43
CA VAL A 20 3.71 -41.68 -35.01
C VAL A 20 2.49 -42.40 -34.43
N GLY A 21 1.40 -41.66 -34.18
CA GLY A 21 0.05 -42.22 -34.33
C GLY A 21 -0.96 -41.93 -33.22
N ALA A 22 -1.12 -40.68 -32.77
CA ALA A 22 -2.35 -40.26 -32.09
C ALA A 22 -3.00 -39.16 -32.90
N THR A 23 -4.15 -39.46 -33.51
CA THR A 23 -5.06 -38.45 -34.03
C THR A 23 -5.62 -37.69 -32.83
N PHE A 24 -4.97 -36.60 -32.45
CA PHE A 24 -5.48 -35.69 -31.43
C PHE A 24 -6.73 -35.00 -31.97
N GLY A 25 -7.88 -35.24 -31.34
CA GLY A 25 -9.03 -34.37 -31.54
C GLY A 25 -8.62 -32.95 -31.17
N THR A 26 -8.92 -31.98 -32.04
CA THR A 26 -8.61 -30.55 -31.88
C THR A 26 -9.44 -29.88 -30.78
N ASP A 27 -9.95 -30.66 -29.83
CA ASP A 27 -10.74 -30.14 -28.73
C ASP A 27 -9.82 -29.55 -27.66
N VAL A 28 -10.23 -28.46 -27.04
CA VAL A 28 -9.43 -27.73 -26.02
C VAL A 28 -9.19 -28.63 -24.81
N ALA A 29 -10.17 -29.47 -24.46
CA ALA A 29 -10.09 -30.38 -23.32
C ALA A 29 -9.06 -31.51 -23.49
N SER A 30 -8.92 -32.08 -24.70
CA SER A 30 -7.96 -33.15 -24.96
C SER A 30 -6.50 -32.65 -24.95
N LEU A 31 -6.27 -31.43 -25.45
CA LEU A 31 -4.93 -30.84 -25.51
C LEU A 31 -4.43 -30.34 -24.15
N SER A 32 -5.30 -29.73 -23.35
CA SER A 32 -5.00 -29.35 -21.96
C SER A 32 -4.59 -30.57 -21.12
N THR A 33 -5.39 -31.65 -21.22
CA THR A 33 -5.10 -32.93 -20.54
C THR A 33 -3.76 -33.51 -20.98
N ALA A 34 -3.47 -33.51 -22.28
CA ALA A 34 -2.19 -33.99 -22.80
C ALA A 34 -1.01 -33.18 -22.24
N TYR A 35 -1.10 -31.85 -22.18
CA TYR A 35 -0.06 -31.04 -21.55
C TYR A 35 0.16 -31.37 -20.08
N GLN A 36 -0.91 -31.55 -19.32
CA GLN A 36 -0.82 -31.89 -17.90
C GLN A 36 -0.15 -33.25 -17.67
N GLN A 37 -0.41 -34.25 -18.54
CA GLN A 37 0.11 -35.61 -18.42
C GLN A 37 1.52 -35.80 -18.96
N GLU A 38 1.86 -35.11 -20.06
CA GLU A 38 3.07 -35.39 -20.85
C GLU A 38 4.23 -34.41 -20.59
N THR A 39 4.03 -33.41 -19.72
CA THR A 39 5.08 -32.43 -19.40
C THR A 39 5.29 -32.29 -17.90
N GLU A 40 6.43 -31.73 -17.52
CA GLU A 40 6.73 -31.43 -16.11
C GLU A 40 6.03 -30.13 -15.67
N PRO A 41 5.56 -30.01 -14.42
CA PRO A 41 4.98 -28.77 -13.90
C PRO A 41 5.91 -27.55 -14.05
N SER A 42 7.22 -27.74 -13.85
CA SER A 42 8.22 -26.68 -14.00
C SER A 42 8.34 -26.18 -15.45
N PHE A 43 8.18 -27.07 -16.43
CA PHE A 43 8.13 -26.70 -17.85
C PHE A 43 6.90 -25.83 -18.13
N ARG A 44 5.72 -26.23 -17.65
CA ARG A 44 4.47 -25.48 -17.86
C ARG A 44 4.48 -24.11 -17.20
N LEU A 45 5.07 -24.02 -16.00
CA LEU A 45 5.29 -22.74 -15.31
C LEU A 45 6.23 -21.83 -16.10
N GLY A 46 7.37 -22.36 -16.57
CA GLY A 46 8.32 -21.62 -17.39
C GLY A 46 7.72 -21.16 -18.72
N LEU A 47 6.84 -21.98 -19.31
CA LEU A 47 6.10 -21.63 -20.52
C LEU A 47 5.14 -20.45 -20.29
N GLN A 48 4.34 -20.49 -19.22
CA GLN A 48 3.43 -19.38 -18.84
C GLN A 48 4.20 -18.08 -18.61
N MET A 49 5.34 -18.15 -17.91
CA MET A 49 6.20 -16.99 -17.69
C MET A 49 6.77 -16.43 -18.99
N ARG A 50 7.22 -17.29 -19.92
CA ARG A 50 7.73 -16.84 -21.22
C ARG A 50 6.64 -16.23 -22.09
N LEU A 51 5.44 -16.81 -22.11
CA LEU A 51 4.28 -16.24 -22.81
C LEU A 51 3.82 -14.91 -22.20
N ALA A 52 4.01 -14.71 -20.89
CA ALA A 52 3.77 -13.43 -20.24
C ALA A 52 4.78 -12.37 -20.73
N TRP A 53 6.06 -12.72 -20.81
CA TRP A 53 7.10 -11.84 -21.37
C TRP A 53 6.87 -11.43 -22.83
N THR A 54 6.17 -12.26 -23.62
CA THR A 54 5.80 -11.92 -25.00
C THR A 54 4.50 -11.11 -25.09
N GLY A 55 3.81 -10.92 -23.96
CA GLY A 55 2.54 -10.22 -23.83
C GLY A 55 1.32 -11.03 -24.28
N ASP A 56 1.43 -12.35 -24.48
CA ASP A 56 0.30 -13.21 -24.89
C ASP A 56 -0.48 -13.78 -23.70
N TYR A 57 0.14 -13.87 -22.52
CA TYR A 57 -0.47 -14.45 -21.33
C TYR A 57 -0.56 -13.43 -20.20
N VAL A 58 -1.75 -13.29 -19.61
CA VAL A 58 -2.06 -12.34 -18.51
C VAL A 58 -2.66 -13.03 -17.28
N GLY A 59 -2.63 -14.36 -17.21
CA GLY A 59 -3.22 -15.15 -16.13
C GLY A 59 -2.26 -15.47 -14.98
N PRO A 60 -2.74 -16.20 -13.96
CA PRO A 60 -1.90 -16.67 -12.87
C PRO A 60 -0.91 -17.74 -13.33
N PHE A 61 0.23 -17.83 -12.67
CA PHE A 61 1.23 -18.88 -12.89
C PHE A 61 0.89 -20.08 -12.00
N SER A 62 0.22 -21.09 -12.58
CA SER A 62 -0.35 -22.21 -11.82
C SER A 62 0.19 -23.58 -12.23
N SER A 63 1.14 -23.65 -13.17
CA SER A 63 1.60 -24.87 -13.85
C SER A 63 0.49 -25.65 -14.58
N GLU A 64 -0.78 -25.30 -14.41
CA GLU A 64 -1.92 -25.86 -15.12
C GLU A 64 -2.06 -25.21 -16.49
N ILE A 65 -2.14 -26.01 -17.55
CA ILE A 65 -2.36 -25.51 -18.92
C ILE A 65 -3.86 -25.49 -19.18
N ASP A 66 -4.47 -24.37 -18.82
CA ASP A 66 -5.89 -24.09 -18.95
C ASP A 66 -6.25 -23.48 -20.32
N ALA A 67 -7.51 -23.08 -20.48
CA ALA A 67 -7.99 -22.45 -21.70
C ALA A 67 -7.29 -21.11 -22.01
N ALA A 68 -6.84 -20.37 -20.98
CA ALA A 68 -6.10 -19.12 -21.15
C ALA A 68 -4.68 -19.39 -21.67
N SER A 69 -4.00 -20.40 -21.10
CA SER A 69 -2.68 -20.84 -21.54
C SER A 69 -2.71 -21.33 -23.00
N LEU A 70 -3.69 -22.15 -23.35
CA LEU A 70 -3.88 -22.63 -24.73
C LEU A 70 -4.21 -21.50 -25.71
N ARG A 71 -4.96 -20.49 -25.28
CA ARG A 71 -5.22 -19.29 -26.09
C ARG A 71 -3.92 -18.52 -26.32
N ALA A 72 -3.14 -18.25 -25.28
CA ALA A 72 -1.86 -17.54 -25.38
C ALA A 72 -0.87 -18.25 -26.33
N ILE A 73 -0.81 -19.59 -26.29
CA ILE A 73 0.00 -20.39 -27.22
C ILE A 73 -0.45 -20.14 -28.67
N ARG A 74 -1.76 -20.20 -28.94
CA ARG A 74 -2.32 -19.99 -30.28
C ARG A 74 -2.12 -18.57 -30.78
N ASP A 75 -2.28 -17.58 -29.90
CA ASP A 75 -2.08 -16.18 -30.21
C ASP A 75 -0.61 -15.92 -30.54
N PHE A 76 0.33 -16.43 -29.74
CA PHE A 76 1.77 -16.37 -30.03
C PHE A 76 2.10 -17.00 -31.39
N GLN A 77 1.57 -18.20 -31.66
CA GLN A 77 1.75 -18.89 -32.94
C GLN A 77 1.26 -18.02 -34.11
N ALA A 78 0.03 -17.50 -34.03
CA ALA A 78 -0.55 -16.65 -35.06
C ALA A 78 0.27 -15.37 -35.30
N ARG A 79 0.67 -14.68 -34.23
CA ARG A 79 1.47 -13.44 -34.31
C ARG A 79 2.85 -13.64 -34.94
N HIS A 80 3.39 -14.87 -34.88
CA HIS A 80 4.68 -15.22 -35.43
C HIS A 80 4.59 -16.05 -36.73
N GLY A 81 3.43 -16.07 -37.39
CA GLY A 81 3.25 -16.71 -38.70
C GLY A 81 3.26 -18.25 -38.66
N MET A 82 3.01 -18.84 -37.49
CA MET A 82 2.87 -20.27 -37.28
C MET A 82 1.39 -20.66 -37.34
N SER A 83 1.10 -21.95 -37.54
CA SER A 83 -0.26 -22.46 -37.41
C SER A 83 -0.71 -22.41 -35.94
N ALA A 84 -1.83 -21.75 -35.67
CA ALA A 84 -2.40 -21.56 -34.34
C ALA A 84 -3.08 -22.84 -33.79
N THR A 85 -2.34 -23.94 -33.72
CA THR A 85 -2.84 -25.26 -33.31
C THR A 85 -2.97 -25.39 -31.80
N GLY A 86 -2.18 -24.62 -31.04
CA GLY A 86 -2.01 -24.82 -29.60
C GLY A 86 -0.97 -25.88 -29.26
N ILE A 87 -0.35 -26.53 -30.26
CA ILE A 87 0.70 -27.54 -30.07
C ILE A 87 2.06 -26.85 -30.15
N ILE A 88 2.83 -26.95 -29.07
CA ILE A 88 4.18 -26.43 -28.94
C ILE A 88 5.16 -27.39 -29.62
N ASP A 89 5.74 -26.94 -30.72
CA ASP A 89 6.84 -27.62 -31.39
C ASP A 89 8.18 -26.90 -31.14
N GLU A 90 9.26 -27.47 -31.67
CA GLU A 90 10.61 -26.93 -31.49
C GLU A 90 10.77 -25.52 -32.10
N ALA A 91 10.10 -25.25 -33.23
CA ALA A 91 10.18 -23.95 -33.88
C ALA A 91 9.51 -22.86 -33.03
N MET A 92 8.34 -23.15 -32.47
CA MET A 92 7.64 -22.28 -31.53
C MET A 92 8.49 -22.05 -30.28
N LEU A 93 9.02 -23.11 -29.66
CA LEU A 93 9.79 -22.99 -28.41
C LEU A 93 11.04 -22.13 -28.60
N ARG A 94 11.80 -22.34 -29.68
CA ARG A 94 12.98 -21.51 -30.01
C ARG A 94 12.59 -20.05 -30.19
N ARG A 95 11.49 -19.76 -30.90
CA ARG A 95 11.02 -18.39 -31.11
C ARG A 95 10.54 -17.75 -29.82
N LEU A 96 9.82 -18.50 -28.99
CA LEU A 96 9.31 -18.04 -27.69
C LEU A 96 10.47 -17.64 -26.78
N ILE A 97 11.49 -18.49 -26.67
CA ILE A 97 12.69 -18.21 -25.88
C ILE A 97 13.36 -16.92 -26.37
N ASP A 98 13.60 -16.81 -27.67
CA ASP A 98 14.26 -15.65 -28.29
C ASP A 98 13.49 -14.32 -28.10
N VAL A 99 12.16 -14.33 -28.20
CA VAL A 99 11.34 -13.13 -27.98
C VAL A 99 11.24 -12.78 -26.50
N SER A 100 10.99 -13.77 -25.63
CA SER A 100 10.86 -13.55 -24.18
C SER A 100 12.19 -13.11 -23.55
N ASP A 101 13.32 -13.73 -23.89
CA ASP A 101 14.64 -13.33 -23.38
C ASP A 101 14.97 -11.89 -23.76
N ARG A 102 14.63 -11.45 -24.99
CA ARG A 102 14.83 -10.04 -25.37
C ARG A 102 13.97 -9.09 -24.56
N ALA A 103 12.69 -9.41 -24.37
CA ALA A 103 11.78 -8.59 -23.58
C ALA A 103 12.26 -8.48 -22.12
N GLU A 104 12.64 -9.60 -21.51
CA GLU A 104 13.20 -9.65 -20.16
C GLU A 104 14.48 -8.81 -20.05
N HIS A 105 15.46 -9.04 -20.94
CA HIS A 105 16.74 -8.33 -20.93
C HIS A 105 16.60 -6.82 -21.09
N GLN A 106 15.63 -6.35 -21.89
CA GLN A 106 15.38 -4.91 -22.08
C GLN A 106 14.96 -4.20 -20.80
N THR A 107 14.32 -4.92 -19.87
CA THR A 107 13.91 -4.35 -18.57
C THR A 107 15.03 -4.38 -17.54
N GLY A 108 16.06 -5.23 -17.74
CA GLY A 108 17.05 -5.50 -16.70
C GLY A 108 16.42 -6.19 -15.48
N PHE A 109 15.47 -7.10 -15.72
CA PHE A 109 14.72 -7.83 -14.71
C PHE A 109 15.62 -8.45 -13.64
N LYS A 110 15.31 -8.19 -12.36
CA LYS A 110 15.94 -8.83 -11.21
C LYS A 110 14.93 -9.03 -10.09
N MET A 111 15.04 -10.16 -9.39
CA MET A 111 14.39 -10.31 -8.08
C MET A 111 15.22 -9.60 -7.01
N TYR A 112 14.53 -8.93 -6.11
CA TYR A 112 15.09 -8.11 -5.05
C TYR A 112 14.39 -8.43 -3.73
N ASP A 113 15.19 -8.79 -2.72
CA ASP A 113 14.72 -8.97 -1.34
C ASP A 113 14.82 -7.61 -0.65
N GLU A 114 13.68 -6.93 -0.49
CA GLU A 114 13.61 -5.60 0.08
C GLU A 114 13.60 -5.72 1.62
N ALA A 115 14.65 -5.22 2.25
CA ALA A 115 14.93 -5.48 3.65
C ALA A 115 13.93 -4.79 4.61
N ALA A 116 13.43 -3.59 4.29
CA ALA A 116 12.56 -2.83 5.19
C ALA A 116 11.16 -3.46 5.30
N THR A 117 10.62 -3.87 4.15
CA THR A 117 9.32 -4.50 3.98
C THR A 117 9.39 -6.02 4.14
N GLY A 118 10.58 -6.61 4.08
CA GLY A 118 10.82 -8.05 4.09
C GLY A 118 10.15 -8.77 2.93
N THR A 119 9.82 -8.08 1.84
CA THR A 119 9.18 -8.61 0.64
C THR A 119 10.23 -9.08 -0.37
N ARG A 120 9.84 -9.99 -1.27
CA ARG A 120 10.59 -10.25 -2.50
C ARG A 120 9.80 -9.72 -3.69
N VAL A 121 10.41 -8.78 -4.40
CA VAL A 121 9.81 -8.06 -5.53
C VAL A 121 10.66 -8.18 -6.78
N ALA A 122 10.07 -8.06 -7.95
CA ALA A 122 10.81 -7.93 -9.20
C ALA A 122 11.06 -6.46 -9.52
N LEU A 123 12.22 -6.11 -10.08
CA LEU A 123 12.55 -4.75 -10.49
C LEU A 123 13.09 -4.72 -11.93
N PRO A 124 12.65 -3.76 -12.77
CA PRO A 124 13.22 -3.52 -14.09
C PRO A 124 14.41 -2.56 -13.95
N THR A 125 15.54 -3.09 -13.48
CA THR A 125 16.70 -2.26 -13.06
C THR A 125 17.37 -1.46 -14.18
N ALA A 126 17.01 -1.69 -15.44
CA ALA A 126 17.44 -0.83 -16.56
C ALA A 126 16.54 0.41 -16.74
N LEU A 127 15.34 0.41 -16.16
CA LEU A 127 14.31 1.43 -16.35
C LEU A 127 14.06 2.30 -15.12
N VAL A 128 14.33 1.77 -13.92
CA VAL A 128 14.12 2.45 -12.64
C VAL A 128 15.37 2.45 -11.78
N ALA A 129 15.53 3.49 -10.98
CA ALA A 129 16.54 3.59 -9.94
C ALA A 129 15.86 3.63 -8.56
N ASP A 130 16.60 3.26 -7.52
CA ASP A 130 16.13 3.41 -6.14
C ASP A 130 15.91 4.90 -5.85
N ALA A 131 14.68 5.25 -5.50
CA ALA A 131 14.26 6.60 -5.17
C ALA A 131 14.16 6.81 -3.65
N GLY A 132 14.54 5.82 -2.85
CA GLY A 132 14.65 5.89 -1.40
C GLY A 132 13.50 5.23 -0.66
N PRO A 133 13.55 5.27 0.69
CA PRO A 133 12.48 4.76 1.54
C PRO A 133 11.21 5.60 1.38
N THR A 134 10.06 4.99 1.65
CA THR A 134 8.75 5.63 1.81
C THR A 134 8.22 5.36 3.20
N ASP A 135 7.12 6.02 3.59
CA ASP A 135 6.44 5.81 4.87
C ASP A 135 6.04 4.35 5.11
N VAL A 136 5.83 3.58 4.03
CA VAL A 136 5.36 2.20 4.09
C VAL A 136 6.36 1.23 3.47
N GLY A 137 7.56 1.67 3.08
CA GLY A 137 8.54 0.77 2.48
C GLY A 137 9.60 1.47 1.63
N ARG A 138 9.66 1.15 0.34
CA ARG A 138 10.68 1.64 -0.58
C ARG A 138 10.16 1.77 -2.00
N VAL A 139 10.58 2.85 -2.67
CA VAL A 139 10.12 3.19 -4.02
C VAL A 139 11.29 3.23 -5.00
N TRP A 140 11.05 2.71 -6.21
CA TRP A 140 11.92 2.84 -7.37
C TRP A 140 11.20 3.63 -8.46
N ARG A 141 11.91 4.56 -9.08
CA ARG A 141 11.32 5.45 -10.08
C ARG A 141 12.24 5.60 -11.29
N SER A 142 11.66 5.72 -12.47
CA SER A 142 12.40 6.16 -13.67
C SER A 142 12.78 7.63 -13.52
N GLU A 143 13.89 8.06 -14.13
CA GLU A 143 14.40 9.44 -14.06
C GLU A 143 13.35 10.51 -14.41
N ASN A 144 12.46 10.23 -15.36
CA ASN A 144 11.40 11.13 -15.82
C ASN A 144 10.04 10.91 -15.13
N GLY A 145 9.97 10.06 -14.10
CA GLY A 145 8.73 9.77 -13.36
C GLY A 145 7.70 8.91 -14.10
N THR A 146 7.98 8.44 -15.32
CA THR A 146 7.03 7.65 -16.12
C THR A 146 6.77 6.25 -15.57
N ILE A 147 7.65 5.69 -14.73
CA ILE A 147 7.51 4.41 -14.06
C ILE A 147 7.73 4.62 -12.56
N GLU A 148 6.86 4.04 -11.75
CA GLU A 148 7.00 3.98 -10.29
C GLU A 148 6.65 2.58 -9.79
N ILE A 149 7.49 2.05 -8.91
CA ILE A 149 7.35 0.73 -8.31
C ILE A 149 7.57 0.89 -6.82
N GLU A 150 6.68 0.38 -6.00
CA GLU A 150 6.79 0.47 -4.54
C GLU A 150 6.60 -0.90 -3.90
N ALA A 151 7.51 -1.26 -3.01
CA ALA A 151 7.32 -2.33 -2.05
C ALA A 151 6.77 -1.73 -0.77
N VAL A 152 5.73 -2.36 -0.22
CA VAL A 152 4.93 -1.84 0.89
C VAL A 152 4.90 -2.85 2.03
N ARG A 153 4.94 -2.38 3.27
CA ARG A 153 4.65 -3.10 4.50
C ARG A 153 3.91 -2.17 5.44
N MET A 154 2.82 -2.67 5.99
CA MET A 154 1.95 -1.97 6.90
C MET A 154 1.72 -2.86 8.12
N THR A 155 2.08 -2.37 9.30
CA THR A 155 1.96 -3.11 10.56
C THR A 155 1.06 -2.38 11.56
N GLY A 156 0.35 -3.13 12.41
CA GLY A 156 -0.42 -2.57 13.53
C GLY A 156 -1.89 -2.99 13.59
N ASP A 157 -2.53 -2.70 14.72
CA ASP A 157 -3.92 -3.08 15.01
C ASP A 157 -4.91 -2.36 14.07
N GLY A 158 -5.79 -3.12 13.42
CA GLY A 158 -6.82 -2.61 12.50
C GLY A 158 -6.46 -2.65 11.01
N GLN A 159 -5.26 -3.12 10.66
CA GLN A 159 -4.87 -3.39 9.28
C GLN A 159 -5.25 -4.82 8.90
N SER A 160 -6.37 -4.98 8.19
CA SER A 160 -6.77 -6.28 7.63
C SER A 160 -6.60 -6.31 6.12
N ILE A 161 -6.32 -7.51 5.59
CA ILE A 161 -6.26 -7.74 4.14
C ILE A 161 -7.61 -7.38 3.50
N ASP A 162 -8.70 -7.80 4.13
CA ASP A 162 -10.06 -7.55 3.64
C ASP A 162 -10.41 -6.06 3.65
N GLY A 163 -10.08 -5.34 4.73
CA GLY A 163 -10.33 -3.90 4.83
C GLY A 163 -9.52 -3.10 3.81
N LEU A 164 -8.27 -3.51 3.56
CA LEU A 164 -7.44 -2.88 2.53
C LEU A 164 -7.97 -3.21 1.12
N PHE A 165 -8.44 -4.43 0.90
CA PHE A 165 -9.07 -4.83 -0.36
C PHE A 165 -10.34 -4.03 -0.64
N ASP A 166 -11.21 -3.82 0.34
CA ASP A 166 -12.44 -3.04 0.18
C ASP A 166 -12.15 -1.60 -0.26
N VAL A 167 -11.10 -1.00 0.31
CA VAL A 167 -10.67 0.36 -0.02
C VAL A 167 -10.01 0.40 -1.40
N LEU A 168 -9.05 -0.48 -1.69
CA LEU A 168 -8.25 -0.41 -2.91
C LEU A 168 -8.94 -1.02 -4.13
N GLY A 169 -9.82 -2.00 -3.92
CA GLY A 169 -10.67 -2.64 -4.92
C GLY A 169 -11.90 -1.83 -5.32
N SER A 170 -12.15 -0.69 -4.65
CA SER A 170 -13.24 0.22 -4.99
C SER A 170 -12.77 1.41 -5.87
N PRO A 171 -13.56 1.87 -6.85
CA PRO A 171 -13.26 3.09 -7.59
C PRO A 171 -13.16 4.33 -6.69
N ALA A 172 -12.37 5.32 -7.10
CA ALA A 172 -12.26 6.62 -6.45
C ALA A 172 -12.30 7.76 -7.49
N ALA A 173 -12.30 9.02 -7.04
CA ALA A 173 -12.42 10.18 -7.94
C ALA A 173 -11.39 10.20 -9.09
N THR A 174 -10.17 9.72 -8.81
CA THR A 174 -9.05 9.65 -9.76
C THR A 174 -8.73 8.24 -10.23
N ARG A 175 -9.40 7.21 -9.66
CA ARG A 175 -9.02 5.80 -9.80
C ARG A 175 -10.17 4.96 -10.33
N THR A 176 -9.94 4.28 -11.44
CA THR A 176 -10.80 3.21 -11.94
C THR A 176 -10.26 1.86 -11.49
N VAL A 177 -11.17 0.92 -11.24
CA VAL A 177 -10.83 -0.48 -10.96
C VAL A 177 -11.31 -1.33 -12.12
N GLU A 178 -10.39 -1.98 -12.82
CA GLU A 178 -10.67 -2.88 -13.93
C GLU A 178 -10.73 -4.34 -13.47
N SER A 179 -9.91 -4.69 -12.48
CA SER A 179 -9.94 -6.00 -11.83
C SER A 179 -9.62 -5.86 -10.36
N ALA A 180 -10.38 -6.56 -9.52
CA ALA A 180 -10.14 -6.70 -8.09
C ALA A 180 -10.45 -8.14 -7.70
N VAL A 181 -9.45 -8.85 -7.20
CA VAL A 181 -9.55 -10.28 -6.85
C VAL A 181 -8.98 -10.49 -5.45
N LEU A 182 -9.84 -10.92 -4.54
CA LEU A 182 -9.47 -11.38 -3.20
C LEU A 182 -9.28 -12.90 -3.21
N SER A 183 -8.26 -13.37 -2.50
CA SER A 183 -7.89 -14.77 -2.37
C SER A 183 -7.42 -15.08 -0.95
N THR A 184 -7.13 -16.36 -0.65
CA THR A 184 -6.62 -16.76 0.66
C THR A 184 -5.22 -16.21 0.97
N ASP A 185 -4.44 -15.92 -0.07
CA ASP A 185 -3.04 -15.50 0.07
C ASP A 185 -2.90 -13.96 -0.01
N GLY A 186 -4.02 -13.25 0.00
CA GLY A 186 -4.12 -11.80 -0.17
C GLY A 186 -4.97 -11.39 -1.37
N PHE A 187 -4.68 -10.24 -1.98
CA PHE A 187 -5.48 -9.74 -3.10
C PHE A 187 -4.64 -9.10 -4.20
N SER A 188 -5.27 -8.91 -5.35
CA SER A 188 -4.73 -8.12 -6.45
C SER A 188 -5.76 -7.13 -6.99
N VAL A 189 -5.30 -5.94 -7.35
CA VAL A 189 -6.13 -4.91 -7.99
C VAL A 189 -5.36 -4.32 -9.18
N SER A 190 -6.07 -4.04 -10.26
CA SER A 190 -5.52 -3.29 -11.39
C SER A 190 -6.57 -2.35 -11.97
N GLY A 191 -6.09 -1.30 -12.63
CA GLY A 191 -6.93 -0.31 -13.26
C GLY A 191 -6.12 0.90 -13.72
N THR A 192 -6.75 2.07 -13.72
CA THR A 192 -6.06 3.32 -14.05
C THR A 192 -6.25 4.36 -12.97
N GLU A 193 -5.20 5.09 -12.64
CA GLU A 193 -5.24 6.19 -11.69
C GLU A 193 -4.61 7.42 -12.34
N ASN A 194 -5.35 8.54 -12.39
CA ASN A 194 -4.96 9.75 -13.12
C ASN A 194 -4.54 9.46 -14.59
N GLY A 195 -5.17 8.46 -15.21
CA GLY A 195 -4.87 8.02 -16.58
C GLY A 195 -3.65 7.10 -16.72
N ARG A 196 -2.92 6.80 -15.64
CA ARG A 196 -1.78 5.88 -15.60
C ARG A 196 -2.25 4.47 -15.22
N PRO A 197 -1.93 3.43 -16.00
CA PRO A 197 -2.11 2.06 -15.56
C PRO A 197 -1.43 1.78 -14.22
N TYR A 198 -2.12 1.07 -13.35
CA TYR A 198 -1.53 0.53 -12.12
C TYR A 198 -1.89 -0.95 -11.93
N SER A 199 -1.04 -1.66 -11.21
CA SER A 199 -1.30 -3.00 -10.71
C SER A 199 -0.70 -3.13 -9.33
N MET A 200 -1.44 -3.73 -8.42
CA MET A 200 -1.02 -3.96 -7.05
C MET A 200 -1.34 -5.39 -6.63
N ARG A 201 -0.46 -5.94 -5.81
CA ARG A 201 -0.68 -7.23 -5.14
C ARG A 201 -0.29 -7.09 -3.68
N PHE A 202 -1.15 -7.59 -2.81
CA PHE A 202 -0.94 -7.61 -1.37
C PHE A 202 -1.13 -9.01 -0.81
N GLY A 203 -0.46 -9.28 0.31
CA GLY A 203 -0.60 -10.50 1.10
C GLY A 203 -0.01 -10.33 2.49
N GLY A 204 0.02 -11.39 3.29
CA GLY A 204 0.50 -11.35 4.67
C GLY A 204 -0.56 -11.82 5.66
N THR A 205 -0.59 -11.22 6.84
CA THR A 205 -1.59 -11.51 7.89
C THR A 205 -2.22 -10.21 8.37
N ASP A 206 -3.37 -10.32 9.05
CA ASP A 206 -3.91 -9.17 9.77
C ASP A 206 -2.87 -8.62 10.74
N GLY A 207 -2.63 -7.31 10.68
CA GLY A 207 -1.60 -6.61 11.44
C GLY A 207 -0.17 -6.64 10.86
N ASP A 208 0.10 -7.37 9.77
CA ASP A 208 1.34 -7.28 8.96
C ASP A 208 0.99 -7.57 7.49
N VAL A 209 0.54 -6.52 6.79
CA VAL A 209 0.14 -6.56 5.38
C VAL A 209 1.28 -6.03 4.53
N ARG A 210 1.61 -6.73 3.45
CA ARG A 210 2.73 -6.40 2.57
C ARG A 210 2.28 -6.36 1.13
N GLY A 211 2.84 -5.44 0.37
CA GLY A 211 2.36 -5.10 -0.96
C GLY A 211 3.48 -4.85 -1.96
N TYR A 212 3.09 -4.96 -3.21
CA TYR A 212 3.90 -4.60 -4.36
C TYR A 212 3.01 -3.85 -5.36
N VAL A 213 3.36 -2.59 -5.63
CA VAL A 213 2.58 -1.67 -6.45
C VAL A 213 3.43 -1.24 -7.62
N VAL A 214 2.88 -1.29 -8.83
CA VAL A 214 3.52 -0.80 -10.05
C VAL A 214 2.57 0.14 -10.76
N SER A 215 3.01 1.35 -11.06
CA SER A 215 2.32 2.30 -11.92
C SER A 215 3.24 2.80 -13.03
N TYR A 216 2.67 3.07 -14.20
CA TYR A 216 3.45 3.56 -15.34
C TYR A 216 2.61 4.36 -16.33
N ASP A 217 3.27 5.17 -17.15
CA ASP A 217 2.64 5.93 -18.22
C ASP A 217 2.39 5.03 -19.44
N ARG A 218 1.31 5.32 -20.19
CA ARG A 218 1.03 4.61 -21.45
C ARG A 218 2.16 4.71 -22.48
N SER A 219 3.03 5.72 -22.38
CA SER A 219 4.20 5.88 -23.24
C SER A 219 5.22 4.73 -23.13
N VAL A 220 5.27 4.04 -21.97
CA VAL A 220 6.20 2.93 -21.70
C VAL A 220 5.48 1.57 -21.59
N GLU A 221 4.18 1.53 -21.92
CA GLU A 221 3.34 0.33 -21.76
C GLU A 221 3.89 -0.90 -22.48
N SER A 222 4.48 -0.73 -23.66
CA SER A 222 5.04 -1.85 -24.42
C SER A 222 6.13 -2.64 -23.67
N ALA A 223 6.93 -1.95 -22.85
CA ALA A 223 7.95 -2.56 -22.01
C ALA A 223 7.38 -2.99 -20.65
N MET A 224 6.51 -2.18 -20.07
CA MET A 224 6.02 -2.39 -18.70
C MET A 224 4.91 -3.43 -18.60
N ARG A 225 4.03 -3.58 -19.59
CA ARG A 225 2.90 -4.51 -19.50
C ARG A 225 3.36 -5.97 -19.32
N PRO A 226 4.29 -6.52 -20.12
CA PRO A 226 4.83 -7.86 -19.88
C PRO A 226 5.55 -7.99 -18.53
N PHE A 227 6.35 -6.97 -18.17
CA PHE A 227 7.04 -6.93 -16.88
C PHE A 227 6.06 -7.02 -15.71
N VAL A 228 5.00 -6.22 -15.72
CA VAL A 228 4.00 -6.18 -14.64
C VAL A 228 3.31 -7.52 -14.49
N THR A 229 2.92 -8.18 -15.58
CA THR A 229 2.31 -9.52 -15.50
C THR A 229 3.24 -10.52 -14.83
N VAL A 230 4.53 -10.52 -15.19
CA VAL A 230 5.53 -11.41 -14.57
C VAL A 230 5.77 -11.02 -13.12
N ALA A 231 5.98 -9.74 -12.84
CA ALA A 231 6.30 -9.23 -11.51
C ALA A 231 5.17 -9.49 -10.50
N MET A 232 3.90 -9.30 -10.89
CA MET A 232 2.74 -9.57 -10.02
C MET A 232 2.55 -11.06 -9.71
N ASN A 233 3.03 -11.95 -10.57
CA ASN A 233 3.01 -13.39 -10.30
C ASN A 233 4.18 -13.87 -9.44
N LEU A 234 5.32 -13.16 -9.46
CA LEU A 234 6.54 -13.50 -8.73
C LEU A 234 6.68 -12.79 -7.39
N PHE A 235 5.77 -11.89 -7.04
CA PHE A 235 5.76 -11.21 -5.75
C PHE A 235 5.57 -12.21 -4.61
N GLU A 236 6.47 -12.17 -3.62
CA GLU A 236 6.34 -12.90 -2.36
C GLU A 236 6.22 -11.87 -1.22
N PRO A 237 5.09 -11.86 -0.48
CA PRO A 237 4.90 -10.96 0.66
C PRO A 237 5.99 -11.14 1.73
N VAL A 238 6.51 -12.36 1.89
CA VAL A 238 7.57 -12.66 2.85
C VAL A 238 8.73 -13.34 2.12
N ALA A 239 9.84 -12.61 2.00
CA ALA A 239 11.06 -13.14 1.43
C ALA A 239 11.61 -14.31 2.27
N PRO A 240 12.22 -15.35 1.67
CA PRO A 240 12.85 -16.45 2.39
C PRO A 240 13.88 -15.96 3.41
N GLY A 241 13.66 -16.30 4.69
CA GLY A 241 14.49 -15.87 5.81
C GLY A 241 13.96 -14.67 6.59
N SER A 242 12.86 -14.04 6.13
CA SER A 242 12.11 -13.03 6.88
C SER A 242 11.05 -13.69 7.77
N GLU A 243 10.94 -13.30 9.04
CA GLU A 243 9.89 -13.79 9.95
C GLU A 243 8.56 -13.04 9.77
N LEU A 244 7.44 -13.77 9.76
CA LEU A 244 6.12 -13.21 10.08
C LEU A 244 6.04 -13.02 11.60
N ARG A 245 5.88 -11.78 12.09
CA ARG A 245 5.55 -11.57 13.49
C ARG A 245 4.06 -11.86 13.69
N LEU A 246 3.76 -13.08 14.14
CA LEU A 246 2.45 -13.40 14.70
C LEU A 246 2.26 -12.60 16.00
N VAL A 247 1.41 -11.58 15.97
CA VAL A 247 0.96 -10.91 17.20
C VAL A 247 0.03 -11.88 17.93
N GLY A 248 0.52 -12.39 19.06
CA GLY A 248 -0.15 -13.43 19.84
C GLY A 248 -1.46 -12.95 20.44
N ARG A 249 -2.56 -13.65 20.13
CA ARG A 249 -3.70 -13.76 21.04
C ARG A 249 -3.28 -14.65 22.20
N GLU A 250 -3.12 -14.08 23.39
CA GLU A 250 -3.23 -14.87 24.62
C GLU A 250 -4.67 -15.39 24.70
N SER A 251 -4.84 -16.70 24.50
CA SER A 251 -6.03 -17.42 24.96
C SER A 251 -5.56 -18.66 25.70
N GLY A 252 -5.96 -18.76 26.95
CA GLY A 252 -5.58 -19.83 27.87
C GLY A 252 -5.99 -21.23 27.41
N GLU A 253 -5.14 -22.17 27.83
CA GLU A 253 -5.38 -23.59 28.13
C GLU A 253 -6.10 -24.49 27.09
N SER A 254 -5.40 -25.49 26.56
CA SER A 254 -5.44 -26.84 27.15
C SER A 254 -4.44 -27.81 26.49
N ASN A 255 -3.88 -28.70 27.32
CA ASN A 255 -3.03 -29.81 26.94
C ASN A 255 -3.74 -30.82 26.02
N VAL A 256 -3.18 -31.12 24.85
CA VAL A 256 -3.20 -32.49 24.31
C VAL A 256 -1.87 -32.80 23.61
N ALA A 257 -1.18 -33.81 24.14
CA ALA A 257 0.09 -34.33 23.70
C ALA A 257 0.15 -34.73 22.21
N ARG A 258 1.30 -34.51 21.57
CA ARG A 258 1.84 -35.47 20.62
C ARG A 258 3.37 -35.39 20.51
N ARG A 259 3.96 -36.58 20.55
CA ARG A 259 5.37 -36.99 20.51
C ARG A 259 6.26 -36.20 19.55
N ALA A 260 7.45 -35.89 20.04
CA ALA A 260 8.65 -35.55 19.29
C ALA A 260 9.30 -36.81 18.69
N GLU A 261 9.80 -36.69 17.46
CA GLU A 261 10.92 -37.49 16.93
C GLU A 261 11.91 -36.56 16.20
N THR A 262 13.02 -36.31 16.91
CA THR A 262 14.44 -36.26 16.49
C THR A 262 14.93 -35.56 15.20
N VAL A 263 15.84 -34.61 15.47
CA VAL A 263 16.83 -33.83 14.70
C VAL A 263 17.82 -34.68 13.85
N PRO A 264 18.66 -34.11 12.93
CA PRO A 264 19.86 -33.36 13.35
C PRO A 264 20.24 -32.10 12.54
N ASN A 265 20.78 -31.16 13.32
CA ASN A 265 21.55 -29.98 12.93
C ASN A 265 22.70 -30.27 11.94
N VAL A 266 23.02 -29.26 11.12
CA VAL A 266 24.41 -28.94 10.79
C VAL A 266 24.65 -27.45 11.02
N SER A 267 25.46 -27.18 12.03
CA SER A 267 26.09 -25.89 12.31
C SER A 267 27.38 -25.79 11.48
N LEU A 268 27.62 -24.65 10.84
CA LEU A 268 28.95 -24.25 10.37
C LEU A 268 29.21 -22.79 10.75
N LEU A 269 30.32 -22.63 11.47
CA LEU A 269 30.84 -21.40 12.09
C LEU A 269 31.56 -20.48 11.09
N HIS A 270 31.41 -19.17 11.35
CA HIS A 270 32.39 -18.07 11.28
C HIS A 270 33.17 -17.76 9.98
N ALA A 271 33.02 -16.52 9.52
CA ALA A 271 34.13 -15.55 9.45
C ALA A 271 33.57 -14.13 9.30
N GLY A 272 34.01 -13.21 10.16
CA GLY A 272 33.53 -11.84 10.23
C GLY A 272 34.05 -10.94 9.11
N ILE A 273 33.20 -9.99 8.73
CA ILE A 273 33.58 -8.71 8.14
C ILE A 273 32.65 -7.68 8.79
N ALA A 274 33.21 -6.81 9.63
CA ALA A 274 32.58 -5.52 9.92
C ALA A 274 32.97 -4.55 8.79
N PRO A 275 32.05 -3.69 8.36
CA PRO A 275 32.38 -2.28 8.31
C PRO A 275 31.31 -1.41 8.97
N ASP A 276 31.82 -0.54 9.84
CA ASP A 276 31.43 0.82 10.19
C ASP A 276 29.96 1.29 10.14
N ALA A 277 29.65 2.00 11.22
CA ALA A 277 28.39 2.61 11.60
C ALA A 277 27.97 3.82 10.75
N ASP A 278 26.69 4.17 10.94
CA ASP A 278 26.00 5.43 10.64
C ASP A 278 25.25 5.53 9.30
N SER A 279 24.13 4.81 9.23
CA SER A 279 22.88 5.38 8.69
C SER A 279 21.71 4.85 9.52
N GLU A 280 21.29 5.62 10.53
CA GLU A 280 20.05 5.34 11.27
C GLU A 280 18.87 5.39 10.29
N SER A 281 18.37 4.23 9.87
CA SER A 281 17.07 4.12 9.20
C SER A 281 15.98 4.20 10.26
N SER A 282 15.55 5.43 10.60
CA SER A 282 14.37 5.66 11.41
C SER A 282 13.12 5.33 10.58
N GLY A 283 12.53 4.14 10.80
CA GLY A 283 11.26 3.75 10.19
C GLY A 283 10.13 4.68 10.65
N ILE A 284 9.31 5.16 9.71
CA ILE A 284 8.07 5.86 9.99
C ILE A 284 6.99 4.79 10.19
N ASP A 285 6.36 4.73 11.35
CA ASP A 285 5.34 3.72 11.69
C ASP A 285 3.91 4.24 11.47
N SER A 286 3.72 5.55 11.44
CA SER A 286 2.42 6.21 11.28
C SER A 286 2.59 7.65 10.80
N SER A 287 1.70 8.12 9.93
CA SER A 287 1.68 9.51 9.45
C SER A 287 0.29 10.12 9.54
N GLY A 288 0.26 11.42 9.81
CA GLY A 288 -0.95 12.20 9.99
C GLY A 288 -0.73 13.68 9.72
N SER A 289 -1.71 14.46 10.13
CA SER A 289 -1.69 15.92 10.05
C SER A 289 -1.83 16.51 11.45
N GLY A 290 -1.35 17.74 11.60
CA GLY A 290 -1.55 18.53 12.79
C GLY A 290 -1.66 20.00 12.42
N PHE A 291 -2.13 20.81 13.36
CA PHE A 291 -2.23 22.25 13.16
C PHE A 291 -1.78 23.02 14.39
N VAL A 292 -1.24 24.21 14.15
CA VAL A 292 -0.70 25.09 15.19
C VAL A 292 -1.84 25.63 16.07
N VAL A 293 -1.67 25.48 17.38
CA VAL A 293 -2.64 25.91 18.41
C VAL A 293 -2.09 27.00 19.33
N SER A 294 -0.76 27.13 19.43
CA SER A 294 -0.09 28.19 20.20
C SER A 294 1.02 28.85 19.39
N LYS A 295 1.32 30.12 19.72
CA LYS A 295 2.49 30.82 19.17
C LYS A 295 3.81 30.23 19.68
N ASP A 296 3.76 29.50 20.78
CA ASP A 296 4.92 28.88 21.43
C ASP A 296 5.16 27.47 20.86
N GLY A 297 5.03 27.26 19.55
CA GLY A 297 5.44 26.00 18.90
C GLY A 297 4.57 24.76 19.15
N TRP A 298 3.37 24.91 19.72
CA TRP A 298 2.45 23.77 19.94
C TRP A 298 1.54 23.50 18.75
N LEU A 299 1.46 22.21 18.37
CA LEU A 299 0.47 21.67 17.45
C LEU A 299 -0.46 20.71 18.15
N LEU A 300 -1.69 20.59 17.63
CA LEU A 300 -2.62 19.54 17.95
C LEU A 300 -2.71 18.52 16.81
N THR A 301 -2.76 17.23 17.15
CA THR A 301 -2.97 16.10 16.24
C THR A 301 -3.75 14.99 16.98
N ASN A 302 -3.89 13.80 16.40
CA ASN A 302 -4.51 12.67 17.09
C ASN A 302 -3.52 11.87 17.95
N ALA A 303 -4.01 11.29 19.04
CA ALA A 303 -3.22 10.40 19.89
C ALA A 303 -2.68 9.20 19.10
N HIS A 304 -3.50 8.53 18.29
CA HIS A 304 -3.04 7.38 17.50
C HIS A 304 -1.94 7.70 16.48
N VAL A 305 -1.76 8.98 16.11
CA VAL A 305 -0.65 9.43 15.25
C VAL A 305 0.65 9.57 16.05
N ALA A 306 0.59 9.94 17.33
CA ALA A 306 1.76 10.34 18.12
C ALA A 306 2.11 9.44 19.33
N LYS A 307 1.18 8.59 19.79
CA LYS A 307 1.30 7.92 21.11
C LYS A 307 2.34 6.82 21.20
N SER A 308 2.53 6.06 20.12
CA SER A 308 3.42 4.89 20.10
C SER A 308 4.76 5.21 19.43
N CYS A 309 5.14 6.49 19.40
CA CYS A 309 6.30 6.97 18.65
C CYS A 309 7.53 7.11 19.54
N ARG A 310 8.67 6.58 19.10
CA ARG A 310 9.98 6.89 19.71
C ARG A 310 10.35 8.35 19.47
N SER A 311 9.98 8.90 18.32
CA SER A 311 10.20 10.29 17.96
C SER A 311 9.06 10.77 17.07
N VAL A 312 8.58 11.99 17.29
CA VAL A 312 7.61 12.65 16.41
C VAL A 312 8.34 13.71 15.59
N LEU A 313 8.17 13.71 14.26
CA LEU A 313 8.64 14.78 13.38
C LEU A 313 7.46 15.63 12.90
N VAL A 314 7.67 16.94 12.82
CA VAL A 314 6.70 17.90 12.30
C VAL A 314 7.28 18.55 11.04
N GLY A 315 6.80 18.11 9.88
CA GLY A 315 7.21 18.63 8.56
C GLY A 315 8.70 18.93 8.44
N THR A 316 9.02 20.13 7.96
CA THR A 316 10.39 20.65 7.90
C THR A 316 10.82 21.36 9.20
N ALA A 317 9.93 21.50 10.18
CA ALA A 317 10.20 22.15 11.46
C ALA A 317 11.07 21.27 12.39
N GLY A 318 11.08 19.96 12.16
CA GLY A 318 12.01 19.03 12.81
C GLY A 318 11.36 18.17 13.89
N LYS A 319 12.17 17.71 14.84
CA LYS A 319 11.78 16.73 15.86
C LYS A 319 11.08 17.40 17.04
N ALA A 320 9.99 16.79 17.49
CA ALA A 320 9.29 17.18 18.70
C ALA A 320 10.17 16.98 19.93
N ASP A 321 10.21 17.99 20.79
CA ASP A 321 10.91 17.93 22.09
C ASP A 321 9.96 17.50 23.22
N LYS A 322 8.65 17.64 23.03
CA LYS A 322 7.62 17.27 24.00
C LYS A 322 6.34 16.82 23.31
N VAL A 323 5.75 15.75 23.85
CA VAL A 323 4.47 15.20 23.41
C VAL A 323 3.59 14.95 24.63
N LEU A 324 2.35 15.41 24.59
CA LEU A 324 1.32 15.15 25.60
C LEU A 324 0.18 14.40 24.92
N ILE A 325 -0.32 13.34 25.56
CA ILE A 325 -1.30 12.43 24.98
C ILE A 325 -2.58 12.39 25.83
N ASP A 326 -3.73 12.55 25.19
CA ASP A 326 -5.05 12.20 25.70
C ASP A 326 -5.59 11.05 24.85
N GLU A 327 -5.36 9.82 25.32
CA GLU A 327 -5.79 8.61 24.61
C GLU A 327 -7.31 8.44 24.61
N GLU A 328 -8.00 8.95 25.64
CA GLU A 328 -9.45 8.78 25.78
C GLU A 328 -10.19 9.54 24.68
N ASN A 329 -9.73 10.77 24.37
CA ASN A 329 -10.32 11.60 23.32
C ASN A 329 -9.55 11.54 21.99
N ASP A 330 -8.55 10.69 21.87
CA ASP A 330 -7.70 10.53 20.68
C ASP A 330 -7.02 11.85 20.25
N LEU A 331 -6.49 12.61 21.21
CA LEU A 331 -5.80 13.89 20.99
C LEU A 331 -4.35 13.83 21.46
N ALA A 332 -3.47 14.54 20.76
CA ALA A 332 -2.08 14.73 21.14
C ALA A 332 -1.64 16.17 20.90
N LEU A 333 -0.87 16.71 21.84
CA LEU A 333 -0.19 17.99 21.72
C LEU A 333 1.29 17.72 21.48
N VAL A 334 1.84 18.30 20.42
CA VAL A 334 3.23 18.13 19.99
C VAL A 334 3.89 19.49 20.01
N HIS A 335 5.02 19.61 20.68
CA HIS A 335 5.82 20.85 20.71
C HIS A 335 7.09 20.69 19.90
N VAL A 336 7.43 21.71 19.13
CA VAL A 336 8.72 21.89 18.47
C VAL A 336 9.21 23.31 18.70
N ASP A 337 10.51 23.46 18.96
CA ASP A 337 11.19 24.75 19.06
C ASP A 337 11.46 25.35 17.66
N ALA A 338 10.40 25.77 16.98
CA ALA A 338 10.43 26.36 15.65
C ALA A 338 9.23 27.29 15.39
N ASP A 339 9.37 28.23 14.45
CA ASP A 339 8.23 29.02 13.96
C ASP A 339 7.38 28.17 13.01
N LEU A 340 6.14 27.92 13.41
CA LEU A 340 5.18 27.08 12.68
C LEU A 340 4.07 27.90 11.98
N GLY A 341 4.14 29.22 12.05
CA GLY A 341 3.09 30.12 11.58
C GLY A 341 2.02 30.43 12.62
N ALA A 342 0.96 31.12 12.18
CA ALA A 342 -0.06 31.65 13.07
C ALA A 342 -1.00 30.55 13.61
N PRO A 343 -1.30 30.52 14.93
CA PRO A 343 -2.24 29.56 15.48
C PRO A 343 -3.64 29.69 14.89
N LEU A 344 -4.31 28.56 14.66
CA LEU A 344 -5.68 28.57 14.20
C LEU A 344 -6.65 28.82 15.38
N PRO A 345 -7.64 29.71 15.21
CA PRO A 345 -8.64 29.94 16.25
C PRO A 345 -9.58 28.74 16.38
N ILE A 346 -9.77 28.23 17.60
CA ILE A 346 -10.67 27.12 17.88
C ILE A 346 -12.04 27.65 18.29
N ALA A 347 -13.11 27.15 17.67
CA ALA A 347 -14.47 27.57 17.96
C ALA A 347 -14.88 27.16 19.38
N ALA A 348 -15.38 28.12 20.18
CA ALA A 348 -15.80 27.88 21.55
C ALA A 348 -17.12 27.09 21.68
N GLY A 349 -17.93 27.08 20.63
CA GLY A 349 -19.26 26.49 20.60
C GLY A 349 -19.33 25.17 19.82
N VAL A 350 -20.44 24.45 19.99
CA VAL A 350 -20.73 23.27 19.16
C VAL A 350 -21.07 23.76 17.74
N PRO A 351 -20.51 23.14 16.69
CA PRO A 351 -20.87 23.44 15.32
C PRO A 351 -22.37 23.22 15.05
N ARG A 352 -22.90 23.84 14.01
CA ARG A 352 -24.30 23.66 13.61
C ARG A 352 -24.44 22.47 12.67
N LEU A 353 -25.57 21.77 12.78
CA LEU A 353 -25.94 20.78 11.79
C LEU A 353 -26.07 21.44 10.40
N GLY A 354 -25.46 20.81 9.39
CA GLY A 354 -25.41 21.33 8.02
C GLY A 354 -24.39 22.45 7.80
N GLU A 355 -23.56 22.79 8.79
CA GLU A 355 -22.50 23.80 8.63
C GLU A 355 -21.45 23.34 7.61
N ASP A 356 -21.17 24.18 6.62
CA ASP A 356 -20.10 23.99 5.64
C ASP A 356 -18.75 23.92 6.35
N ILE A 357 -17.97 22.90 6.01
CA ILE A 357 -16.65 22.66 6.56
C ILE A 357 -15.64 22.30 5.46
N LEU A 358 -14.37 22.57 5.76
CA LEU A 358 -13.22 22.12 5.01
C LEU A 358 -12.40 21.20 5.92
N ALA A 359 -12.10 20.00 5.44
CA ALA A 359 -11.10 19.14 6.06
C ALA A 359 -9.77 19.38 5.34
N LEU A 360 -8.74 19.72 6.11
CA LEU A 360 -7.40 20.01 5.58
C LEU A 360 -6.38 19.06 6.18
N GLY A 361 -5.50 18.53 5.35
CA GLY A 361 -4.48 17.60 5.81
C GLY A 361 -3.54 17.18 4.69
N TYR A 362 -2.59 16.31 5.05
CA TYR A 362 -1.62 15.70 4.16
C TYR A 362 -1.91 14.20 4.05
N PRO A 363 -2.89 13.80 3.22
CA PRO A 363 -3.18 12.39 3.00
C PRO A 363 -2.01 11.75 2.25
N LEU A 364 -1.52 10.61 2.76
CA LEU A 364 -0.61 9.71 2.03
C LEU A 364 0.58 10.41 1.34
N ARG A 365 1.51 11.00 2.12
CA ARG A 365 2.72 11.64 1.56
C ARG A 365 3.59 10.71 0.70
N SER A 366 3.47 9.40 0.85
CA SER A 366 4.18 8.44 0.00
C SER A 366 3.59 8.29 -1.42
N ILE A 367 2.34 8.72 -1.67
CA ILE A 367 1.62 8.45 -2.95
C ILE A 367 1.01 9.73 -3.56
N LEU A 368 0.64 10.74 -2.77
CA LEU A 368 -0.02 11.95 -3.27
C LEU A 368 0.69 13.20 -2.73
N ALA A 369 1.25 13.98 -3.68
CA ALA A 369 1.87 15.32 -3.59
C ALA A 369 2.21 15.90 -2.19
N ASP A 370 3.39 16.52 -2.07
CA ASP A 370 3.82 17.37 -0.92
C ASP A 370 2.87 18.52 -0.54
N SER A 371 1.77 18.69 -1.28
CA SER A 371 0.78 19.74 -1.14
C SER A 371 -0.35 19.37 -0.19
N LEU A 372 -0.77 20.35 0.61
CA LEU A 372 -1.98 20.29 1.45
C LEU A 372 -3.21 19.90 0.62
N ASN A 373 -3.93 18.86 1.05
CA ASN A 373 -5.22 18.49 0.48
C ASN A 373 -6.35 19.22 1.21
N VAL A 374 -7.39 19.58 0.44
CA VAL A 374 -8.59 20.24 0.97
C VAL A 374 -9.81 19.53 0.41
N THR A 375 -10.64 19.00 1.29
CA THR A 375 -11.95 18.47 0.92
C THR A 375 -13.05 19.29 1.58
N ARG A 376 -14.16 19.48 0.87
CA ARG A 376 -15.33 20.21 1.36
C ARG A 376 -16.45 19.23 1.69
N GLY A 377 -17.20 19.55 2.74
CA GLY A 377 -18.43 18.87 3.10
C GLY A 377 -19.23 19.67 4.10
N ASN A 378 -20.09 19.01 4.86
CA ASN A 378 -20.82 19.61 5.97
C ASN A 378 -20.75 18.76 7.23
N VAL A 379 -21.18 19.35 8.35
CA VAL A 379 -21.48 18.62 9.58
C VAL A 379 -22.82 17.89 9.39
N SER A 380 -22.77 16.58 9.22
CA SER A 380 -23.93 15.72 8.97
C SER A 380 -24.64 15.25 10.24
N SER A 381 -23.93 15.19 11.38
CA SER A 381 -24.48 14.91 12.71
C SER A 381 -23.61 15.54 13.80
N LEU A 382 -24.23 15.92 14.92
CA LEU A 382 -23.53 16.41 16.12
C LEU A 382 -23.14 15.30 17.09
N LEU A 383 -23.32 14.04 16.67
CA LEU A 383 -23.04 12.83 17.42
C LEU A 383 -22.31 11.84 16.52
N GLY A 384 -21.37 11.09 17.11
CA GLY A 384 -20.72 9.94 16.48
C GLY A 384 -21.50 8.64 16.63
N LEU A 385 -20.80 7.53 16.37
CA LEU A 385 -21.34 6.18 16.51
C LEU A 385 -21.90 5.93 17.92
N GLY A 386 -23.02 5.22 18.01
CA GLY A 386 -23.68 4.92 19.29
C GLY A 386 -24.16 6.16 20.07
N ASN A 387 -24.37 7.29 19.38
CA ASN A 387 -24.65 8.61 19.99
C ASN A 387 -23.49 9.16 20.84
N ASP A 388 -22.24 8.82 20.51
CA ASP A 388 -21.08 9.36 21.21
C ASP A 388 -20.99 10.88 21.01
N LYS A 389 -21.07 11.62 22.12
CA LYS A 389 -21.08 13.08 22.14
C LYS A 389 -19.71 13.70 21.91
N ARG A 390 -18.63 12.92 21.84
CA ARG A 390 -17.26 13.41 21.61
C ARG A 390 -16.98 13.70 20.13
N TYR A 391 -17.77 13.11 19.24
CA TYR A 391 -17.55 13.19 17.80
C TYR A 391 -18.67 13.91 17.05
N LEU A 392 -18.32 14.42 15.88
CA LEU A 392 -19.20 14.91 14.83
C LEU A 392 -19.16 13.90 13.69
N GLN A 393 -20.28 13.73 12.99
CA GLN A 393 -20.29 13.10 11.68
C GLN A 393 -20.16 14.18 10.60
N ILE A 394 -19.33 13.93 9.61
CA ILE A 394 -19.07 14.85 8.50
C ILE A 394 -19.23 14.15 7.16
N SER A 395 -19.62 14.91 6.14
CA SER A 395 -19.72 14.42 4.77
C SER A 395 -18.44 14.66 3.95
N ALA A 396 -17.50 15.46 4.46
CA ALA A 396 -16.25 15.73 3.76
C ALA A 396 -15.45 14.42 3.61
N PRO A 397 -15.00 14.06 2.40
CA PRO A 397 -14.13 12.90 2.21
C PRO A 397 -12.85 13.04 3.04
N VAL A 398 -12.51 12.01 3.83
CA VAL A 398 -11.25 11.93 4.58
C VAL A 398 -10.52 10.65 4.20
N GLN A 399 -9.19 10.72 4.13
CA GLN A 399 -8.30 9.61 3.79
C GLN A 399 -7.25 9.43 4.90
N PRO A 400 -6.59 8.26 4.99
CA PRO A 400 -5.40 8.12 5.83
C PRO A 400 -4.39 9.26 5.59
N GLY A 401 -3.84 9.81 6.67
CA GLY A 401 -3.00 11.02 6.66
C GLY A 401 -3.74 12.34 6.97
N ASN A 402 -5.07 12.40 6.80
CA ASN A 402 -5.87 13.53 7.30
C ASN A 402 -6.11 13.49 8.82
N SER A 403 -5.87 12.33 9.47
CA SER A 403 -5.99 12.18 10.93
C SER A 403 -5.19 13.25 11.65
N GLY A 404 -5.84 13.97 12.56
CA GLY A 404 -5.27 15.07 13.34
C GLY A 404 -5.31 16.43 12.64
N GLY A 405 -5.67 16.47 11.35
CA GLY A 405 -5.85 17.70 10.60
C GLY A 405 -7.09 18.50 11.05
N PRO A 406 -7.09 19.82 10.85
CA PRO A 406 -8.20 20.66 11.27
C PRO A 406 -9.41 20.51 10.34
N LEU A 407 -10.59 20.46 10.95
CA LEU A 407 -11.86 20.72 10.28
C LEU A 407 -12.20 22.20 10.52
N VAL A 408 -12.21 23.03 9.48
CA VAL A 408 -12.45 24.48 9.60
C VAL A 408 -13.76 24.90 8.96
N ASP A 409 -14.44 25.89 9.54
CA ASP A 409 -15.55 26.59 8.88
C ASP A 409 -15.04 27.61 7.83
N LEU A 410 -15.95 28.15 7.02
CA LEU A 410 -15.61 29.16 6.00
C LEU A 410 -15.16 30.52 6.57
N SER A 411 -15.18 30.70 7.89
CA SER A 411 -14.59 31.86 8.55
C SER A 411 -13.14 31.62 9.00
N GLY A 412 -12.64 30.38 8.86
CA GLY A 412 -11.28 29.96 9.22
C GLY A 412 -11.12 29.50 10.67
N ARG A 413 -12.22 29.18 11.37
CA ARG A 413 -12.18 28.65 12.74
C ARG A 413 -12.17 27.13 12.73
N VAL A 414 -11.38 26.52 13.59
CA VAL A 414 -11.38 25.07 13.81
C VAL A 414 -12.66 24.69 14.54
N VAL A 415 -13.49 23.89 13.87
CA VAL A 415 -14.77 23.37 14.34
C VAL A 415 -14.73 21.86 14.60
N GLY A 416 -13.59 21.22 14.40
CA GLY A 416 -13.34 19.83 14.75
C GLY A 416 -11.93 19.38 14.35
N ILE A 417 -11.58 18.16 14.72
CA ILE A 417 -10.30 17.52 14.40
C ILE A 417 -10.61 16.21 13.70
N VAL A 418 -10.15 16.04 12.46
CA VAL A 418 -10.43 14.83 11.67
C VAL A 418 -9.85 13.60 12.38
N THR A 419 -10.61 12.50 12.46
CA THR A 419 -10.11 11.21 12.97
C THR A 419 -10.50 10.08 12.01
N ALA A 420 -9.50 9.39 11.46
CA ALA A 420 -9.73 8.23 10.58
C ALA A 420 -9.95 6.92 11.35
N LYS A 421 -9.77 6.92 12.69
CA LYS A 421 -9.89 5.72 13.55
C LYS A 421 -11.30 5.14 13.58
N LEU A 422 -12.31 5.97 13.30
CA LEU A 422 -13.73 5.60 13.29
C LEU A 422 -14.25 5.27 11.88
N ASN A 423 -13.37 5.02 10.91
CA ASN A 423 -13.78 4.80 9.52
C ASN A 423 -14.60 3.53 9.30
N ALA A 424 -15.32 3.55 8.19
CA ALA A 424 -16.26 2.59 7.61
C ALA A 424 -16.15 1.10 8.02
N VAL A 425 -14.95 0.55 8.23
CA VAL A 425 -14.71 -0.85 8.61
C VAL A 425 -15.35 -1.20 9.96
N ALA A 426 -15.21 -0.34 10.97
CA ALA A 426 -15.83 -0.57 12.29
C ALA A 426 -17.37 -0.47 12.26
N ILE A 427 -17.92 0.24 11.26
CA ILE A 427 -19.37 0.32 11.04
C ILE A 427 -19.84 -0.91 10.25
N ALA A 428 -19.08 -1.33 9.24
CA ALA A 428 -19.37 -2.51 8.44
C ALA A 428 -19.44 -3.78 9.32
N ASP A 429 -18.54 -3.93 10.29
CA ASP A 429 -18.57 -5.02 11.28
C ASP A 429 -19.83 -5.03 12.15
N ALA A 430 -20.43 -3.85 12.39
CA ALA A 430 -21.61 -3.68 13.25
C ALA A 430 -22.94 -3.69 12.48
N THR A 431 -22.96 -3.23 11.23
CA THR A 431 -24.20 -3.01 10.45
C THR A 431 -24.29 -3.84 9.17
N GLY A 432 -23.20 -4.48 8.72
CA GLY A 432 -23.16 -5.29 7.49
C GLY A 432 -23.23 -4.48 6.19
N ASP A 433 -23.13 -3.16 6.26
CA ASP A 433 -23.16 -2.22 5.13
C ASP A 433 -22.06 -1.17 5.34
N ILE A 434 -21.32 -0.82 4.27
CA ILE A 434 -20.34 0.28 4.27
C ILE A 434 -21.08 1.58 3.96
N PRO A 435 -21.23 2.51 4.92
CA PRO A 435 -21.91 3.76 4.65
C PRO A 435 -21.06 4.64 3.74
N GLN A 436 -21.60 5.03 2.59
CA GLN A 436 -20.97 6.01 1.71
C GLN A 436 -21.09 7.41 2.35
N SER A 437 -20.02 8.20 2.37
CA SER A 437 -19.99 9.59 2.87
C SER A 437 -20.22 9.78 4.39
N ILE A 438 -19.86 8.80 5.23
CA ILE A 438 -19.85 8.93 6.69
C ILE A 438 -18.41 8.95 7.19
N ASN A 439 -17.96 10.11 7.65
CA ASN A 439 -16.65 10.29 8.29
C ASN A 439 -16.83 10.97 9.66
N PHE A 440 -15.79 10.96 10.50
CA PHE A 440 -15.88 11.51 11.86
C PHE A 440 -14.79 12.54 12.16
N ALA A 441 -15.13 13.47 13.05
CA ALA A 441 -14.20 14.43 13.63
C ALA A 441 -14.44 14.56 15.13
N ILE A 442 -13.37 14.70 15.91
CA ILE A 442 -13.44 15.03 17.33
C ILE A 442 -13.92 16.48 17.48
N ARG A 443 -14.78 16.71 18.46
CA ARG A 443 -15.35 18.04 18.72
C ARG A 443 -14.34 19.03 19.30
N PRO A 444 -14.52 20.33 19.05
CA PRO A 444 -13.58 21.35 19.49
C PRO A 444 -13.55 21.52 21.01
N ASP A 445 -14.62 21.16 21.73
CA ASP A 445 -14.63 21.24 23.20
C ASP A 445 -13.71 20.21 23.87
N ALA A 446 -13.44 19.07 23.23
CA ALA A 446 -12.43 18.13 23.71
C ALA A 446 -11.02 18.73 23.58
N ALA A 447 -10.71 19.35 22.43
CA ALA A 447 -9.45 20.03 22.21
C ALA A 447 -9.24 21.22 23.16
N ILE A 448 -10.28 22.04 23.37
CA ILE A 448 -10.24 23.16 24.32
C ILE A 448 -9.93 22.67 25.73
N ARG A 449 -10.64 21.64 26.22
CA ARG A 449 -10.37 21.06 27.54
C ARG A 449 -8.93 20.55 27.62
N PHE A 450 -8.45 19.83 26.62
CA PHE A 450 -7.10 19.30 26.61
C PHE A 450 -6.02 20.39 26.62
N LEU A 451 -6.25 21.51 25.92
CA LEU A 451 -5.36 22.69 25.95
C LEU A 451 -5.38 23.39 27.32
N ASP A 452 -6.57 23.59 27.88
CA ASP A 452 -6.77 24.20 29.21
C ASP A 452 -6.11 23.33 30.31
N ASP A 453 -6.31 22.01 30.29
CA ASP A 453 -5.78 21.07 31.28
C ASP A 453 -4.23 20.96 31.26
N ASN A 454 -3.60 21.39 30.17
CA ASN A 454 -2.14 21.41 30.00
C ASN A 454 -1.55 22.83 30.02
N ASP A 455 -2.33 23.84 30.42
CA ASP A 455 -1.91 25.24 30.52
C ASP A 455 -1.32 25.82 29.21
N ILE A 456 -1.83 25.39 28.05
CA ILE A 456 -1.36 25.87 26.74
C ILE A 456 -2.18 27.08 26.31
N ALA A 457 -1.53 28.20 26.03
CA ALA A 457 -2.19 29.38 25.48
C ALA A 457 -2.66 29.14 24.03
N PHE A 458 -3.93 29.42 23.74
CA PHE A 458 -4.50 29.27 22.39
C PHE A 458 -5.52 30.37 22.08
N ILE A 459 -5.93 30.47 20.81
CA ILE A 459 -6.92 31.44 20.37
C ILE A 459 -8.32 30.80 20.40
N LYS A 460 -9.17 31.25 21.31
CA LYS A 460 -10.58 30.82 21.40
C LYS A 460 -11.48 31.80 20.65
N ALA A 461 -12.20 31.33 19.63
CA ALA A 461 -13.13 32.15 18.85
C ALA A 461 -14.57 31.96 19.31
N ALA A 462 -15.14 33.00 19.91
CA ALA A 462 -16.51 33.00 20.41
C ALA A 462 -17.55 33.21 19.29
N GLU A 463 -17.28 34.11 18.34
CA GLU A 463 -18.21 34.44 17.25
C GLU A 463 -17.70 33.94 15.89
N ARG A 464 -18.63 33.64 14.98
CA ARG A 464 -18.32 33.29 13.59
C ARG A 464 -18.17 34.58 12.78
N GLY A 465 -17.04 34.72 12.09
CA GLY A 465 -16.82 35.83 11.16
C GLY A 465 -17.66 35.70 9.89
N ALA A 466 -17.51 36.66 8.97
CA ALA A 466 -18.08 36.53 7.64
C ALA A 466 -17.44 35.34 6.89
N ASP A 467 -18.27 34.59 6.18
CA ASP A 467 -17.80 33.48 5.35
C ASP A 467 -16.94 34.00 4.20
N LYS A 468 -15.83 33.33 3.96
CA LYS A 468 -14.93 33.55 2.84
C LYS A 468 -15.15 32.48 1.77
N SER A 469 -14.55 32.66 0.60
CA SER A 469 -14.52 31.58 -0.39
C SER A 469 -13.67 30.40 0.13
N VAL A 470 -13.84 29.22 -0.46
CA VAL A 470 -13.01 28.04 -0.11
C VAL A 470 -11.53 28.36 -0.30
N ALA A 471 -11.16 28.98 -1.42
CA ALA A 471 -9.77 29.34 -1.71
C ALA A 471 -9.20 30.33 -0.69
N ASP A 472 -9.93 31.40 -0.37
CA ASP A 472 -9.48 32.40 0.61
C ASP A 472 -9.40 31.84 2.04
N THR A 473 -10.30 30.91 2.37
CA THR A 473 -10.27 30.21 3.66
C THR A 473 -9.03 29.33 3.74
N THR A 474 -8.77 28.51 2.71
CA THR A 474 -7.58 27.66 2.62
C THR A 474 -6.30 28.49 2.69
N GLU A 475 -6.19 29.55 1.89
CA GLU A 475 -5.01 30.42 1.88
C GLU A 475 -4.74 31.02 3.26
N GLY A 476 -5.79 31.38 4.00
CA GLY A 476 -5.68 31.95 5.35
C GLY A 476 -5.29 30.96 6.45
N VAL A 477 -5.41 29.65 6.24
CA VAL A 477 -5.13 28.63 7.28
C VAL A 477 -3.97 27.70 6.94
N GLN A 478 -3.62 27.54 5.65
CA GLN A 478 -2.68 26.51 5.17
C GLN A 478 -1.30 26.55 5.84
N SER A 479 -0.79 27.74 6.19
CA SER A 479 0.54 27.88 6.81
C SER A 479 0.62 27.28 8.22
N ALA A 480 -0.52 27.11 8.88
CA ALA A 480 -0.62 26.57 10.23
C ALA A 480 -0.78 25.05 10.25
N ILE A 481 -0.79 24.38 9.09
CA ILE A 481 -1.10 22.96 8.97
C ILE A 481 0.16 22.24 8.53
N HIS A 482 0.58 21.27 9.34
CA HIS A 482 1.83 20.57 9.19
C HIS A 482 1.60 19.04 9.17
N PRO A 483 2.41 18.28 8.43
CA PRO A 483 2.41 16.84 8.57
C PRO A 483 3.04 16.43 9.91
N VAL A 484 2.54 15.35 10.49
CA VAL A 484 3.06 14.75 11.71
C VAL A 484 3.46 13.32 11.41
N LEU A 485 4.73 12.98 11.64
CA LEU A 485 5.30 11.67 11.36
C LEU A 485 5.75 11.01 12.66
N CYS A 486 5.33 9.77 12.85
CA CYS A 486 5.71 8.90 13.95
C CYS A 486 6.90 8.04 13.53
N LEU A 487 8.06 8.20 14.19
CA LEU A 487 9.23 7.36 13.98
C LEU A 487 9.37 6.34 15.10
N ASN A 488 9.49 5.07 14.74
CA ASN A 488 9.87 4.00 15.65
C ASN A 488 11.15 3.36 15.12
N GLY A 489 12.15 3.26 16.00
CA GLY A 489 13.39 2.56 15.69
C GLY A 489 13.61 1.48 16.73
N GLU A 490 13.48 0.22 16.31
CA GLU A 490 14.60 -0.72 16.12
C GLU A 490 14.28 -1.68 14.96
#